data_AF-A0A1G4GAM6-F1
#
_entry.id   AF-A0A1G4GAM6-F1
#
_cell.length_a   1.000
_cell.length_b   1.000
_cell.length_c   1.000
_cell.angle_alpha   90.00
_cell.angle_beta   90.00
_cell.angle_gamma   90.00
#
_symmetry.space_group_name_H-M   'P 1'
#
loop_
_entity.id
_entity.type
_entity.pdbx_description
1 polymer ?
#
loop_
_entity_poly.entity_id
_entity_poly.type
_entity_poly.pdbx_seq_one_letter_code
_entity_poly.pdbx_strand_id
1 'polypeptide(L)'
;MNKPARSLKIVTELSRIILGGTFAFSGFVKAVDPLGFSYKIQDYLVSLGMTGLLSLALPAAILLVVAEFLLGTLLLMGIYRKTVVRFIALFMAFFLPLTLWIALKNPVEECGCFGDALVISNWATFYKNILLGLCTLVLLNRHREITPLFTSGSVWKAAGYTTLFALTFSIYNVVKLPVFDFRPYHIGANIPEGIHIDPAKGDVVENLFIYSKEGVEQEFTEENYPWSDSTWTFVEMKTRVIRKGEKPKISDFQVFELDYDSLAQDFVAGEDITEQLLLDGGYHFLMVSYSLEEMNRRYLDKFMRAATYAAEKGYGFYCLTSSPAEVIGEWSSANGISFRFAHVDERVLKTMIRSNPGLILLSEGTVINKWDDSEVPDLTPQRGEEQLVARGLKVNFWGKLMVILLIFTVPLALIGAVPAPGRARMTR
;
A
#
# COMPACT_ATOMS: atom_id res chain seq x y z
N MET A 1 25.73 -41.15 4.37
CA MET A 1 24.70 -40.41 5.13
C MET A 1 23.40 -41.22 5.13
N ASN A 2 22.84 -41.54 6.28
CA ASN A 2 21.58 -42.29 6.38
C ASN A 2 20.41 -41.50 5.75
N LYS A 3 19.51 -42.19 5.02
CA LYS A 3 18.30 -41.61 4.39
C LYS A 3 17.54 -40.59 5.27
N PRO A 4 17.27 -40.82 6.58
CA PRO A 4 16.58 -39.84 7.43
C PRO A 4 17.34 -38.53 7.62
N ALA A 5 18.69 -38.56 7.69
CA ALA A 5 19.48 -37.33 7.83
C ALA A 5 19.43 -36.45 6.56
N ARG A 6 19.22 -37.06 5.39
CA ARG A 6 19.10 -36.35 4.11
C ARG A 6 17.72 -35.71 3.97
N SER A 7 16.64 -36.40 4.32
CA SER A 7 15.28 -35.84 4.26
C SER A 7 15.13 -34.65 5.21
N LEU A 8 15.64 -34.78 6.43
CA LEU A 8 15.58 -33.71 7.42
C LEU A 8 16.38 -32.46 6.99
N LYS A 9 17.54 -32.63 6.34
CA LYS A 9 18.29 -31.50 5.79
C LYS A 9 17.54 -30.79 4.65
N ILE A 10 16.85 -31.55 3.80
CA ILE A 10 16.00 -30.99 2.74
C ILE A 10 14.86 -30.16 3.35
N VAL A 11 14.20 -30.67 4.39
CA VAL A 11 13.13 -29.94 5.10
C VAL A 11 13.67 -28.64 5.70
N THR A 12 14.82 -28.67 6.39
CA THR A 12 15.45 -27.45 6.94
C THR A 12 15.71 -26.39 5.86
N GLU A 13 16.27 -26.80 4.72
CA GLU A 13 16.59 -25.88 3.62
C GLU A 13 15.34 -25.35 2.92
N LEU A 14 14.31 -26.18 2.76
CA LEU A 14 13.01 -25.75 2.23
C LEU A 14 12.33 -24.76 3.18
N SER A 15 12.30 -25.05 4.48
CA SER A 15 11.79 -24.12 5.50
C SER A 15 12.54 -22.80 5.49
N ARG A 16 13.86 -22.82 5.28
CA ARG A 16 14.68 -21.60 5.14
C ARG A 16 14.25 -20.78 3.91
N ILE A 17 14.09 -21.42 2.76
CA ILE A 17 13.72 -20.74 1.51
C ILE A 17 12.31 -20.16 1.62
N ILE A 18 11.33 -20.93 2.13
CA ILE A 18 9.95 -20.46 2.30
C ILE A 18 9.90 -19.30 3.29
N LEU A 19 10.47 -19.46 4.48
CA LEU A 19 10.42 -18.44 5.52
C LEU A 19 11.21 -17.19 5.14
N GLY A 20 12.46 -17.37 4.72
CA GLY A 20 13.35 -16.27 4.32
C GLY A 20 12.85 -15.55 3.07
N GLY A 21 12.36 -16.29 2.08
CA GLY A 21 11.79 -15.74 0.85
C GLY A 21 10.52 -14.93 1.12
N THR A 22 9.64 -15.43 1.99
CA THR A 22 8.41 -14.71 2.35
C THR A 22 8.72 -13.42 3.10
N PHE A 23 9.61 -13.45 4.09
CA PHE A 23 10.03 -12.25 4.83
C PHE A 23 10.75 -11.24 3.93
N ALA A 24 11.67 -11.71 3.08
CA ALA A 24 12.39 -10.83 2.16
C ALA A 24 11.44 -10.18 1.14
N PHE A 25 10.51 -10.95 0.57
CA PHE A 25 9.51 -10.42 -0.36
C PHE A 25 8.56 -9.43 0.33
N SER A 26 8.02 -9.81 1.49
CA SER A 26 7.13 -8.97 2.30
C SER A 26 7.80 -7.64 2.69
N GLY A 27 9.02 -7.71 3.24
CA GLY A 27 9.80 -6.53 3.59
C GLY A 27 10.14 -5.67 2.38
N PHE A 28 10.47 -6.27 1.24
CA PHE A 28 10.76 -5.52 0.01
C PHE A 28 9.54 -4.75 -0.49
N VAL A 29 8.37 -5.39 -0.60
CA VAL A 29 7.16 -4.73 -1.09
C VAL A 29 6.72 -3.62 -0.15
N LYS A 30 6.79 -3.82 1.16
CA LYS A 30 6.50 -2.73 2.11
C LYS A 30 7.55 -1.61 2.06
N ALA A 31 8.80 -1.91 1.69
CA ALA A 31 9.84 -0.90 1.52
C ALA A 31 9.65 -0.05 0.24
N VAL A 32 8.87 -0.56 -0.72
CA VAL A 32 8.42 0.23 -1.88
C VAL A 32 7.38 1.26 -1.49
N ASP A 33 6.52 0.98 -0.51
CA ASP A 33 5.54 1.95 0.01
C ASP A 33 5.46 1.95 1.55
N PRO A 34 6.46 2.54 2.24
CA PRO A 34 6.46 2.59 3.70
C PRO A 34 5.37 3.50 4.27
N LEU A 35 4.96 4.54 3.51
CA LEU A 35 3.87 5.44 3.89
C LEU A 35 2.54 4.67 3.89
N GLY A 36 2.27 3.88 2.85
CA GLY A 36 1.10 2.98 2.81
C GLY A 36 1.08 2.02 4.00
N PHE A 37 2.22 1.41 4.33
CA PHE A 37 2.30 0.55 5.52
C PHE A 37 2.09 1.34 6.83
N SER A 38 2.55 2.59 6.90
CA SER A 38 2.31 3.45 8.08
C SER A 38 0.83 3.74 8.29
N TYR A 39 0.05 3.95 7.23
CA TYR A 39 -1.41 4.14 7.33
C TYR A 39 -2.10 2.88 7.83
N LYS A 40 -1.67 1.68 7.39
CA LYS A 40 -2.18 0.42 7.96
C LYS A 40 -1.87 0.31 9.46
N ILE A 41 -0.68 0.74 9.91
CA ILE A 41 -0.36 0.80 11.35
C ILE A 41 -1.27 1.80 12.08
N GLN A 42 -1.57 2.95 11.48
CA GLN A 42 -2.51 3.92 12.05
C GLN A 42 -3.90 3.32 12.21
N ASP A 43 -4.41 2.60 11.19
CA ASP A 43 -5.71 1.90 11.27
C ASP A 43 -5.74 0.92 12.46
N TYR A 44 -4.66 0.17 12.67
CA TYR A 44 -4.54 -0.70 13.85
C TYR A 44 -4.58 0.09 15.16
N LEU A 45 -3.81 1.16 15.28
CA LEU A 45 -3.76 1.98 16.49
C LEU A 45 -5.12 2.61 16.79
N VAL A 46 -5.85 3.10 15.77
CA VAL A 46 -7.21 3.61 15.92
C VAL A 46 -8.16 2.51 16.37
N SER A 47 -8.12 1.33 15.74
CA SER A 47 -9.00 0.20 16.10
C SER A 47 -8.77 -0.32 17.53
N LEU A 48 -7.56 -0.16 18.06
CA LEU A 48 -7.18 -0.53 19.42
C LEU A 48 -7.37 0.60 20.43
N GLY A 49 -7.86 1.78 20.01
CA GLY A 49 -8.04 2.96 20.88
C GLY A 49 -6.73 3.62 21.32
N MET A 50 -5.62 3.38 20.60
CA MET A 50 -4.27 3.86 20.92
C MET A 50 -3.86 5.07 20.06
N THR A 51 -4.77 6.05 19.90
CA THR A 51 -4.58 7.22 19.03
C THR A 51 -3.40 8.11 19.44
N GLY A 52 -2.99 8.10 20.71
CA GLY A 52 -1.81 8.82 21.18
C GLY A 52 -0.47 8.36 20.57
N LEU A 53 -0.44 7.21 19.88
CA LEU A 53 0.76 6.66 19.24
C LEU A 53 0.80 6.88 17.72
N LEU A 54 -0.16 7.61 17.13
CA LEU A 54 -0.24 7.79 15.67
C LEU A 54 1.01 8.43 15.06
N SER A 55 1.66 9.35 15.78
CA SER A 55 2.90 9.99 15.36
C SER A 55 4.09 9.02 15.24
N LEU A 56 4.04 7.89 15.96
CA LEU A 56 5.06 6.85 15.90
C LEU A 56 4.82 5.84 14.77
N ALA A 57 3.70 5.91 14.05
CA ALA A 57 3.35 4.95 13.02
C ALA A 57 4.36 4.90 11.87
N LEU A 58 4.83 6.05 11.38
CA LEU A 58 5.82 6.11 10.29
C LEU A 58 7.21 5.59 10.72
N PRO A 59 7.79 6.04 11.86
CA PRO A 59 9.02 5.43 12.39
C PRO A 59 8.89 3.92 12.62
N ALA A 60 7.75 3.46 13.16
CA ALA A 60 7.50 2.04 13.37
C ALA A 60 7.37 1.26 12.05
N ALA A 61 6.72 1.84 11.04
CA ALA A 61 6.61 1.25 9.71
C ALA A 61 7.99 1.03 9.11
N ILE A 62 8.84 2.06 9.06
CA ILE A 62 10.20 1.97 8.52
C ILE A 62 11.02 0.92 9.29
N LEU A 63 10.96 0.94 10.62
CA LEU A 63 11.70 -0.01 11.46
C LEU A 63 11.26 -1.46 11.20
N LEU A 64 9.96 -1.74 11.16
CA LEU A 64 9.41 -3.07 10.94
C LEU A 64 9.73 -3.57 9.52
N VAL A 65 9.63 -2.71 8.52
CA VAL A 65 9.94 -3.03 7.12
C VAL A 65 11.41 -3.38 6.94
N VAL A 66 12.31 -2.56 7.50
CA VAL A 66 13.76 -2.82 7.47
C VAL A 66 14.07 -4.11 8.23
N ALA A 67 13.48 -4.32 9.41
CA ALA A 67 13.68 -5.54 10.19
C ALA A 67 13.19 -6.79 9.45
N GLU A 68 12.02 -6.74 8.82
CA GLU A 68 11.45 -7.87 8.09
C GLU A 68 12.28 -8.24 6.87
N PHE A 69 12.67 -7.25 6.06
CA PHE A 69 13.55 -7.47 4.92
C PHE A 69 14.92 -7.99 5.35
N LEU A 70 15.52 -7.41 6.39
CA LEU A 70 16.81 -7.82 6.93
C LEU A 70 16.77 -9.26 7.47
N LEU A 71 15.77 -9.61 8.27
CA LEU A 71 15.62 -10.97 8.81
C LEU A 71 15.43 -11.99 7.70
N GLY A 72 14.60 -11.69 6.69
CA GLY A 72 14.37 -12.56 5.54
C GLY A 72 15.64 -12.81 4.72
N THR A 73 16.33 -11.73 4.33
CA THR A 73 17.55 -11.79 3.52
C THR A 73 18.72 -12.44 4.27
N LEU A 74 18.95 -12.11 5.55
CA LEU A 74 19.98 -12.77 6.36
C LEU A 74 19.70 -14.26 6.54
N LEU A 75 18.44 -14.65 6.69
CA LEU A 75 18.05 -16.06 6.76
C LEU A 75 18.35 -16.79 5.44
N LEU A 76 18.01 -16.19 4.30
CA LEU A 76 18.32 -16.75 2.97
C LEU A 76 19.82 -16.90 2.74
N MET A 77 20.62 -15.92 3.17
CA MET A 77 22.07 -15.97 3.09
C MET A 77 22.72 -16.93 4.11
N GLY A 78 21.94 -17.44 5.08
CA GLY A 78 22.42 -18.33 6.13
C GLY A 78 23.39 -17.64 7.12
N ILE A 79 23.23 -16.32 7.32
CA ILE A 79 24.04 -15.47 8.18
C ILE A 79 23.36 -15.31 9.56
N TYR A 80 24.14 -15.23 10.65
CA TYR A 80 23.64 -15.04 12.03
C TYR A 80 22.46 -15.96 12.44
N ARG A 81 22.42 -17.18 11.87
CA ARG A 81 21.28 -18.11 11.87
C ARG A 81 20.54 -18.23 13.21
N LYS A 82 21.29 -18.45 14.29
CA LYS A 82 20.72 -18.61 15.64
C LYS A 82 19.97 -17.35 16.08
N THR A 83 20.55 -16.18 15.84
CA THR A 83 19.98 -14.88 16.20
C THR A 83 18.80 -14.54 15.29
N VAL A 84 18.96 -14.68 13.97
CA VAL A 84 17.92 -14.38 12.99
C VAL A 84 16.68 -15.24 13.21
N VAL A 85 16.82 -16.56 13.37
CA VAL A 85 15.68 -17.45 13.60
C VAL A 85 14.98 -17.14 14.92
N ARG A 86 15.69 -16.71 15.97
CA ARG A 86 15.08 -16.27 17.23
C ARG A 86 14.28 -14.99 17.08
N PHE A 87 14.79 -14.01 16.33
CA PHE A 87 14.05 -12.79 16.04
C PHE A 87 12.83 -13.05 15.14
N ILE A 88 12.95 -13.94 14.15
CA ILE A 88 11.79 -14.37 13.36
C ILE A 88 10.77 -15.08 14.25
N ALA A 89 11.20 -15.93 15.19
CA ALA A 89 10.30 -16.54 16.16
C ALA A 89 9.57 -15.51 17.03
N LEU A 90 10.26 -14.46 17.48
CA LEU A 90 9.64 -13.35 18.21
C LEU A 90 8.62 -12.60 17.33
N PHE A 91 8.98 -12.32 16.08
CA PHE A 91 8.10 -11.69 15.10
C PHE A 91 6.84 -12.54 14.88
N MET A 92 6.99 -13.84 14.65
CA MET A 92 5.87 -14.77 14.49
C MET A 92 5.04 -14.92 15.76
N ALA A 93 5.65 -14.89 16.95
CA ALA A 93 4.94 -14.96 18.22
C ALA A 93 4.01 -13.75 18.44
N PHE A 94 4.35 -12.58 17.87
CA PHE A 94 3.48 -11.40 17.87
C PHE A 94 2.44 -11.45 16.74
N PHE A 95 2.86 -11.71 15.50
CA PHE A 95 1.96 -11.62 14.34
C PHE A 95 0.98 -12.79 14.23
N LEU A 96 1.26 -13.97 14.76
CA LEU A 96 0.34 -15.10 14.69
C LEU A 96 -0.94 -14.86 15.52
N PRO A 97 -0.87 -14.47 16.81
CA PRO A 97 -2.05 -14.06 17.56
C PRO A 97 -2.76 -12.84 16.96
N LEU A 98 -2.00 -11.83 16.49
CA LEU A 98 -2.58 -10.65 15.85
C LEU A 98 -3.40 -11.02 14.61
N THR A 99 -2.86 -11.89 13.75
CA THR A 99 -3.56 -12.33 12.53
C THR A 99 -4.76 -13.22 12.82
N LEU A 100 -4.75 -13.98 13.91
CA LEU A 100 -5.95 -14.68 14.39
C LEU A 100 -7.04 -13.68 14.82
N TRP A 101 -6.68 -12.67 15.61
CA TRP A 101 -7.62 -11.63 16.03
C TRP A 101 -8.25 -10.90 14.85
N ILE A 102 -7.44 -10.53 13.86
CA ILE A 102 -7.92 -9.88 12.63
C ILE A 102 -8.87 -10.81 11.85
N ALA A 103 -8.52 -12.09 11.69
CA ALA A 103 -9.36 -13.05 10.98
C ALA A 103 -10.72 -13.27 11.66
N LEU A 104 -10.80 -13.17 12.99
CA LEU A 104 -12.02 -13.35 13.76
C LEU A 104 -12.89 -12.08 13.83
N LYS A 105 -12.27 -10.91 14.02
CA LYS A 105 -12.99 -9.66 14.32
C LYS A 105 -13.13 -8.72 13.12
N ASN A 106 -12.35 -8.93 12.06
CA ASN A 106 -12.24 -8.03 10.90
C ASN A 106 -12.21 -6.52 11.27
N PRO A 107 -11.34 -6.10 12.21
CA PRO A 107 -11.25 -4.71 12.66
C PRO A 107 -10.63 -3.80 11.60
N VAL A 108 -9.86 -4.39 10.67
CA VAL A 108 -9.27 -3.73 9.51
C VAL A 108 -9.54 -4.58 8.28
N GLU A 109 -9.60 -3.93 7.11
CA GLU A 109 -9.93 -4.61 5.85
C GLU A 109 -8.86 -5.64 5.45
N GLU A 110 -7.58 -5.33 5.72
CA GLU A 110 -6.43 -6.13 5.28
C GLU A 110 -5.28 -6.09 6.29
N CYS A 111 -4.52 -7.18 6.38
CA CYS A 111 -3.39 -7.27 7.30
C CYS A 111 -2.17 -6.40 6.91
N GLY A 112 -2.09 -5.93 5.65
CA GLY A 112 -0.94 -5.18 5.13
C GLY A 112 0.35 -5.99 5.01
N CYS A 113 0.27 -7.33 5.11
CA CYS A 113 1.44 -8.22 5.11
C CYS A 113 2.30 -8.07 3.84
N PHE A 114 1.71 -7.91 2.66
CA PHE A 114 2.46 -7.75 1.42
C PHE A 114 2.25 -6.37 0.78
N GLY A 115 1.89 -5.36 1.58
CA GLY A 115 1.51 -4.04 1.08
C GLY A 115 0.45 -4.11 -0.04
N ASP A 116 0.52 -3.17 -0.97
CA ASP A 116 -0.44 -3.05 -2.08
C ASP A 116 -0.12 -4.00 -3.25
N ALA A 117 1.03 -4.70 -3.26
CA ALA A 117 1.37 -5.59 -4.38
C ALA A 117 0.63 -6.93 -4.34
N LEU A 118 0.24 -7.40 -3.17
CA LEU A 118 -0.51 -8.65 -3.02
C LEU A 118 -1.49 -8.56 -1.86
N VAL A 119 -2.73 -8.21 -2.19
CA VAL A 119 -3.86 -8.22 -1.26
C VAL A 119 -4.31 -9.67 -1.04
N ILE A 120 -4.27 -10.12 0.21
CA ILE A 120 -4.77 -11.44 0.63
C ILE A 120 -5.78 -11.28 1.76
N SER A 121 -6.77 -12.16 1.80
CA SER A 121 -7.79 -12.14 2.85
C SER A 121 -7.18 -12.36 4.24
N ASN A 122 -7.90 -11.91 5.28
CA ASN A 122 -7.47 -12.05 6.66
C ASN A 122 -7.24 -13.53 7.06
N TRP A 123 -8.13 -14.43 6.62
CA TRP A 123 -7.97 -15.87 6.82
C TRP A 123 -6.79 -16.47 6.05
N ALA A 124 -6.59 -16.09 4.79
CA ALA A 124 -5.43 -16.53 4.01
C ALA A 124 -4.11 -16.08 4.68
N THR A 125 -4.09 -14.86 5.23
CA THR A 125 -2.94 -14.35 5.99
C THR A 125 -2.67 -15.17 7.25
N PHE A 126 -3.71 -15.54 8.00
CA PHE A 126 -3.58 -16.36 9.18
C PHE A 126 -3.02 -17.76 8.85
N TYR A 127 -3.55 -18.44 7.84
CA TYR A 127 -3.04 -19.76 7.41
C TYR A 127 -1.59 -19.70 6.92
N LYS A 128 -1.23 -18.65 6.17
CA LYS A 128 0.16 -18.39 5.80
C LYS A 128 1.03 -18.27 7.05
N ASN A 129 0.61 -17.51 8.06
CA ASN A 129 1.38 -17.34 9.29
C ASN A 129 1.51 -18.63 10.11
N ILE A 130 0.52 -19.53 10.07
CA ILE A 130 0.66 -20.88 10.64
C ILE A 130 1.78 -21.64 9.93
N LEU A 131 1.78 -21.67 8.59
CA LEU A 131 2.81 -22.35 7.80
C LEU A 131 4.21 -21.78 8.07
N LEU A 132 4.33 -20.45 8.14
CA LEU A 132 5.58 -19.78 8.50
C LEU A 132 6.00 -20.08 9.95
N GLY A 133 5.05 -20.18 10.87
CA GLY A 133 5.27 -20.60 12.25
C GLY A 133 5.85 -22.00 12.34
N LEU A 134 5.29 -22.96 11.59
CA LEU A 134 5.81 -24.33 11.50
C LEU A 134 7.25 -24.35 10.93
N CYS A 135 7.51 -23.61 9.85
CA CYS A 135 8.86 -23.46 9.31
C CYS A 135 9.83 -22.86 10.34
N THR A 136 9.37 -21.88 11.12
CA THR A 136 10.16 -21.23 12.17
C THR A 136 10.52 -22.22 13.28
N LEU A 137 9.58 -23.07 13.72
CA LEU A 137 9.83 -24.12 14.71
C LEU A 137 10.88 -25.13 14.24
N VAL A 138 10.80 -25.58 12.99
CA VAL A 138 11.82 -26.47 12.39
C VAL A 138 13.20 -25.81 12.45
N LEU A 139 13.29 -24.55 12.05
CA LEU A 139 14.55 -23.81 12.01
C LEU A 139 15.10 -23.49 13.40
N LEU A 140 14.26 -23.27 14.42
CA LEU A 140 14.73 -23.05 15.80
C LEU A 140 15.54 -24.25 16.29
N ASN A 141 15.03 -25.46 16.03
CA ASN A 141 15.68 -26.71 16.43
C ASN A 141 16.89 -27.04 15.53
N ARG A 142 16.84 -26.68 14.24
CA ARG A 142 17.84 -27.08 13.23
C ARG A 142 18.67 -25.94 12.65
N HIS A 143 18.74 -24.78 13.31
CA HIS A 143 19.46 -23.60 12.84
C HIS A 143 20.95 -23.85 12.50
N ARG A 144 21.57 -24.88 13.10
CA ARG A 144 22.96 -25.28 12.81
C ARG A 144 23.12 -25.92 11.43
N GLU A 145 22.07 -26.52 10.89
CA GLU A 145 22.09 -27.27 9.62
C GLU A 145 21.93 -26.39 8.37
N ILE A 146 21.50 -25.13 8.54
CA ILE A 146 21.37 -24.13 7.48
C ILE A 146 22.71 -23.96 6.75
N THR A 147 22.75 -23.92 5.43
CA THR A 147 23.99 -23.65 4.69
C THR A 147 24.35 -22.16 4.69
N PRO A 148 25.61 -21.75 4.99
CA PRO A 148 26.04 -20.36 4.86
C PRO A 148 26.42 -20.05 3.41
N LEU A 149 26.08 -18.86 2.91
CA LEU A 149 26.62 -18.36 1.65
C LEU A 149 27.90 -17.53 1.82
N PHE A 150 28.18 -17.03 3.03
CA PHE A 150 29.31 -16.14 3.31
C PHE A 150 30.32 -16.75 4.29
N THR A 151 31.58 -16.35 4.14
CA THR A 151 32.66 -16.67 5.08
C THR A 151 32.64 -15.73 6.30
N SER A 152 33.19 -16.15 7.44
CA SER A 152 33.06 -15.45 8.72
C SER A 152 33.56 -13.99 8.71
N GLY A 153 34.53 -13.64 7.86
CA GLY A 153 35.06 -12.26 7.76
C GLY A 153 34.16 -11.28 7.01
N SER A 154 33.29 -11.79 6.12
CA SER A 154 32.43 -10.98 5.25
C SER A 154 30.99 -10.84 5.76
N VAL A 155 30.61 -11.65 6.75
CA VAL A 155 29.27 -11.70 7.35
C VAL A 155 28.79 -10.33 7.86
N TRP A 156 29.61 -9.61 8.62
CA TRP A 156 29.20 -8.32 9.18
C TRP A 156 29.06 -7.23 8.11
N LYS A 157 29.90 -7.27 7.06
CA LYS A 157 29.82 -6.35 5.91
C LYS A 157 28.54 -6.60 5.12
N ALA A 158 28.20 -7.87 4.86
CA ALA A 158 26.99 -8.24 4.15
C ALA A 158 25.73 -7.81 4.93
N ALA A 159 25.72 -8.02 6.26
CA ALA A 159 24.62 -7.57 7.10
C ALA A 159 24.51 -6.04 7.15
N GLY A 160 25.63 -5.33 7.34
CA GLY A 160 25.66 -3.87 7.34
C GLY A 160 25.19 -3.25 6.02
N TYR A 161 25.65 -3.82 4.89
CA TYR A 161 25.19 -3.40 3.56
C TYR A 161 23.69 -3.66 3.36
N THR A 162 23.18 -4.83 3.77
CA THR A 162 21.75 -5.16 3.66
C THR A 162 20.88 -4.21 4.48
N THR A 163 21.30 -3.88 5.71
CA THR A 163 20.61 -2.89 6.55
C THR A 163 20.63 -1.51 5.91
N LEU A 164 21.79 -1.06 5.42
CA LEU A 164 21.93 0.25 4.77
C LEU A 164 21.05 0.34 3.52
N PHE A 165 21.09 -0.69 2.67
CA PHE A 165 20.24 -0.77 1.48
C PHE A 165 18.77 -0.67 1.85
N ALA A 166 18.29 -1.48 2.79
CA ALA A 166 16.89 -1.49 3.21
C ALA A 166 16.43 -0.13 3.78
N LEU A 167 17.28 0.49 4.61
CA LEU A 167 17.00 1.79 5.21
C LEU A 167 16.98 2.90 4.16
N THR A 168 18.02 3.01 3.32
CA THR A 168 18.09 4.04 2.27
C THR A 168 16.97 3.86 1.24
N PHE A 169 16.67 2.63 0.85
CA PHE A 169 15.57 2.33 -0.06
C PHE A 169 14.21 2.73 0.55
N SER A 170 13.96 2.42 1.83
CA SER A 170 12.72 2.81 2.50
C SER A 170 12.61 4.33 2.64
N ILE A 171 13.67 5.01 3.05
CA ILE A 171 13.68 6.49 3.17
C ILE A 171 13.47 7.14 1.80
N TYR A 172 14.09 6.61 0.74
CA TYR A 172 13.89 7.10 -0.61
C TYR A 172 12.41 7.05 -1.02
N ASN A 173 11.73 5.94 -0.79
CA ASN A 173 10.30 5.78 -1.11
C ASN A 173 9.34 6.54 -0.17
N VAL A 174 9.85 7.15 0.91
CA VAL A 174 9.09 8.08 1.75
C VAL A 174 9.24 9.52 1.26
N VAL A 175 10.45 9.91 0.85
CA VAL A 175 10.76 11.27 0.41
C VAL A 175 10.35 11.50 -1.05
N LYS A 176 10.44 10.46 -1.88
CA LYS A 176 10.08 10.45 -3.29
C LYS A 176 8.91 9.53 -3.53
N LEU A 177 8.26 9.68 -4.69
CA LEU A 177 7.23 8.73 -5.08
C LEU A 177 7.77 7.29 -5.08
N PRO A 178 6.94 6.30 -4.68
CA PRO A 178 7.28 4.90 -4.76
C PRO A 178 7.86 4.50 -6.11
N VAL A 179 9.00 3.79 -6.09
CA VAL A 179 9.67 3.36 -7.33
C VAL A 179 8.76 2.46 -8.18
N PHE A 180 7.94 1.65 -7.51
CA PHE A 180 6.82 0.93 -8.11
C PHE A 180 5.51 1.42 -7.50
N ASP A 181 4.52 1.64 -8.36
CA ASP A 181 3.18 1.99 -7.95
C ASP A 181 2.26 0.80 -8.20
N PHE A 182 1.89 0.08 -7.14
CA PHE A 182 0.95 -1.04 -7.19
C PHE A 182 -0.50 -0.61 -6.98
N ARG A 183 -0.73 0.68 -6.75
CA ARG A 183 -2.05 1.21 -6.41
C ARG A 183 -2.92 1.33 -7.65
N PRO A 184 -4.25 1.41 -7.48
CA PRO A 184 -5.19 1.51 -8.60
C PRO A 184 -5.01 2.74 -9.49
N TYR A 185 -4.36 3.79 -8.98
CA TYR A 185 -4.09 5.06 -9.70
C TYR A 185 -2.66 5.13 -10.28
N HIS A 186 -2.07 4.00 -10.65
CA HIS A 186 -0.74 4.00 -11.27
C HIS A 186 -0.78 4.68 -12.64
N ILE A 187 0.38 5.13 -13.14
CA ILE A 187 0.49 5.69 -14.49
C ILE A 187 0.03 4.64 -15.51
N GLY A 188 -0.91 5.01 -16.38
CA GLY A 188 -1.59 4.16 -17.35
C GLY A 188 -2.88 3.49 -16.85
N ALA A 189 -3.29 3.71 -15.60
CA ALA A 189 -4.57 3.21 -15.11
C ALA A 189 -5.73 4.10 -15.61
N ASN A 190 -6.83 3.46 -16.04
CA ASN A 190 -8.09 4.14 -16.34
C ASN A 190 -9.00 4.08 -15.11
N ILE A 191 -9.40 5.24 -14.59
CA ILE A 191 -10.21 5.36 -13.38
C ILE A 191 -11.63 4.80 -13.60
N PRO A 192 -12.36 5.18 -14.67
CA PRO A 192 -13.67 4.58 -14.98
C PRO A 192 -13.66 3.04 -15.01
N GLU A 193 -12.69 2.45 -15.71
CA GLU A 193 -12.53 0.99 -15.76
C GLU A 193 -12.21 0.37 -14.39
N GLY A 194 -11.52 1.11 -13.52
CA GLY A 194 -11.18 0.68 -12.16
C GLY A 194 -12.36 0.71 -11.18
N ILE A 195 -13.35 1.57 -11.44
CA ILE A 195 -14.60 1.69 -10.67
C ILE A 195 -15.59 0.59 -11.09
N HIS A 196 -15.64 0.28 -12.39
CA HIS A 196 -16.59 -0.68 -12.93
C HIS A 196 -16.28 -2.12 -12.48
N ILE A 197 -17.28 -2.80 -11.89
CA ILE A 197 -17.24 -4.24 -11.60
C ILE A 197 -18.22 -4.93 -12.53
N ASP A 198 -17.79 -6.03 -13.15
CA ASP A 198 -18.71 -6.92 -13.84
C ASP A 198 -19.79 -7.42 -12.84
N PRO A 199 -21.09 -7.16 -13.08
CA PRO A 199 -22.16 -7.59 -12.19
C PRO A 199 -22.12 -9.09 -11.89
N ALA A 200 -21.61 -9.93 -12.80
CA ALA A 200 -21.45 -11.36 -12.61
C ALA A 200 -20.40 -11.74 -11.55
N LYS A 201 -19.53 -10.81 -11.18
CA LYS A 201 -18.48 -10.98 -10.16
C LYS A 201 -18.78 -10.22 -8.87
N GLY A 202 -19.93 -9.55 -8.78
CA GLY A 202 -20.40 -8.86 -7.58
C GLY A 202 -20.78 -9.81 -6.44
N ASP A 203 -21.16 -9.25 -5.30
CA ASP A 203 -21.64 -10.02 -4.15
C ASP A 203 -22.87 -10.83 -4.55
N VAL A 204 -22.81 -12.15 -4.33
CA VAL A 204 -23.99 -13.01 -4.44
C VAL A 204 -24.70 -12.96 -3.10
N VAL A 205 -25.79 -12.21 -3.06
CA VAL A 205 -26.62 -12.04 -1.87
C VAL A 205 -27.85 -12.92 -1.95
N GLU A 206 -28.25 -13.48 -0.81
CA GLU A 206 -29.54 -14.13 -0.60
C GLU A 206 -30.41 -13.20 0.22
N ASN A 207 -31.62 -12.93 -0.23
CA ASN A 207 -32.60 -12.25 0.60
C ASN A 207 -33.35 -13.31 1.41
N LEU A 208 -33.16 -13.28 2.73
CA LEU A 208 -33.90 -14.08 3.68
C LEU A 208 -35.09 -13.27 4.21
N PHE A 209 -36.29 -13.83 4.09
CA PHE A 209 -37.52 -13.26 4.59
C PHE A 209 -37.88 -13.93 5.91
N ILE A 210 -37.99 -13.15 6.98
CA ILE A 210 -38.40 -13.66 8.28
C ILE A 210 -39.90 -13.50 8.40
N TYR A 211 -40.59 -14.62 8.57
CA TYR A 211 -42.03 -14.66 8.81
C TYR A 211 -42.31 -15.25 10.20
N SER A 212 -43.33 -14.73 10.86
CA SER A 212 -43.80 -15.20 12.18
C SER A 212 -45.16 -15.88 12.05
N LYS A 213 -45.30 -17.03 12.70
CA LYS A 213 -46.57 -17.75 12.86
C LYS A 213 -46.71 -18.17 14.31
N GLU A 214 -47.80 -17.75 14.94
CA GLU A 214 -48.09 -18.03 16.37
C GLU A 214 -46.94 -17.62 17.33
N GLY A 215 -46.19 -16.56 16.97
CA GLY A 215 -45.07 -16.05 17.77
C GLY A 215 -43.73 -16.76 17.55
N VAL A 216 -43.65 -17.73 16.65
CA VAL A 216 -42.39 -18.39 16.23
C VAL A 216 -41.91 -17.78 14.92
N GLU A 217 -40.71 -17.21 14.91
CA GLU A 217 -40.06 -16.65 13.73
C GLU A 217 -39.29 -17.73 12.96
N GLN A 218 -39.43 -17.73 11.64
CA GLN A 218 -38.74 -18.64 10.74
C GLN A 218 -38.20 -17.90 9.50
N GLU A 219 -37.00 -18.29 9.07
CA GLU A 219 -36.33 -17.75 7.88
C GLU A 219 -36.75 -18.50 6.61
N PHE A 220 -37.09 -17.74 5.58
CA PHE A 220 -37.47 -18.22 4.26
C PHE A 220 -36.60 -17.57 3.17
N THR A 221 -36.35 -18.26 2.06
CA THR A 221 -35.67 -17.74 0.87
C THR A 221 -36.69 -17.31 -0.19
N GLU A 222 -36.25 -16.63 -1.25
CA GLU A 222 -37.10 -16.26 -2.39
C GLU A 222 -37.80 -17.47 -3.05
N GLU A 223 -37.24 -18.67 -2.92
CA GLU A 223 -37.81 -19.90 -3.47
C GLU A 223 -38.88 -20.55 -2.58
N ASN A 224 -38.82 -20.34 -1.26
CA ASN A 224 -39.64 -21.10 -0.30
C ASN A 224 -40.56 -20.24 0.58
N TYR A 225 -40.63 -18.93 0.34
CA TYR A 225 -41.41 -18.02 1.18
C TYR A 225 -42.93 -18.27 1.09
N PRO A 226 -43.67 -18.16 2.20
CA PRO A 226 -45.06 -18.59 2.31
C PRO A 226 -46.04 -17.54 1.76
N TRP A 227 -45.92 -17.15 0.48
CA TRP A 227 -46.72 -16.09 -0.14
C TRP A 227 -48.23 -16.36 -0.17
N SER A 228 -48.62 -17.64 -0.19
CA SER A 228 -50.02 -18.08 -0.29
C SER A 228 -50.66 -18.43 1.05
N ASP A 229 -49.90 -18.46 2.15
CA ASP A 229 -50.40 -18.85 3.48
C ASP A 229 -50.61 -17.60 4.35
N SER A 230 -51.88 -17.22 4.54
CA SER A 230 -52.29 -16.05 5.32
C SER A 230 -52.04 -16.17 6.83
N THR A 231 -51.59 -17.33 7.33
CA THR A 231 -51.25 -17.53 8.74
C THR A 231 -49.85 -17.03 9.11
N TRP A 232 -49.02 -16.70 8.12
CA TRP A 232 -47.68 -16.14 8.32
C TRP A 232 -47.70 -14.63 8.17
N THR A 233 -47.05 -13.93 9.09
CA THR A 233 -46.88 -12.47 9.05
C THR A 233 -45.44 -12.12 8.75
N PHE A 234 -45.21 -11.29 7.74
CA PHE A 234 -43.87 -10.80 7.42
C PHE A 234 -43.34 -9.91 8.55
N VAL A 235 -42.10 -10.17 8.99
CA VAL A 235 -41.44 -9.40 10.05
C VAL A 235 -40.38 -8.49 9.45
N GLU A 236 -39.37 -9.08 8.82
CA GLU A 236 -38.24 -8.33 8.25
C GLU A 236 -37.56 -9.12 7.12
N MET A 237 -36.84 -8.40 6.25
CA MET A 237 -35.96 -8.98 5.24
C MET A 237 -34.51 -8.78 5.70
N LYS A 238 -33.75 -9.87 5.74
CA LYS A 238 -32.31 -9.85 5.98
C LYS A 238 -31.58 -10.26 4.72
N THR A 239 -30.72 -9.39 4.21
CA THR A 239 -29.82 -9.74 3.12
C THR A 239 -28.58 -10.45 3.70
N ARG A 240 -28.35 -11.69 3.29
CA ARG A 240 -27.18 -12.48 3.65
C ARG A 240 -26.24 -12.62 2.46
N VAL A 241 -25.02 -12.14 2.59
CA VAL A 241 -23.99 -12.34 1.55
C VAL A 241 -23.55 -13.82 1.58
N ILE A 242 -23.97 -14.63 0.60
CA ILE A 242 -23.54 -16.03 0.46
C ILE A 242 -22.09 -16.07 0.01
N ARG A 243 -21.75 -15.26 -1.00
CA ARG A 243 -20.42 -15.18 -1.57
C ARG A 243 -20.05 -13.72 -1.77
N LYS A 244 -19.01 -13.28 -1.08
CA LYS A 244 -18.38 -11.99 -1.36
C LYS A 244 -17.81 -12.02 -2.77
N GLY A 245 -18.25 -11.08 -3.59
CA GLY A 245 -17.75 -10.80 -4.91
C GLY A 245 -16.40 -10.12 -4.88
N GLU A 246 -15.88 -9.84 -6.06
CA GLU A 246 -14.69 -9.01 -6.23
C GLU A 246 -15.07 -7.55 -5.93
N LYS A 247 -14.28 -6.90 -5.05
CA LYS A 247 -14.40 -5.45 -4.82
C LYS A 247 -13.82 -4.69 -6.03
N PRO A 248 -14.30 -3.46 -6.31
CA PRO A 248 -13.73 -2.66 -7.38
C PRO A 248 -12.29 -2.31 -7.01
N LYS A 249 -11.43 -2.12 -8.02
CA LYS A 249 -10.04 -1.68 -7.76
C LYS A 249 -10.03 -0.27 -7.18
N ILE A 250 -10.94 0.58 -7.65
CA ILE A 250 -11.17 1.93 -7.16
C ILE A 250 -12.57 1.96 -6.54
N SER A 251 -12.64 2.05 -5.22
CA SER A 251 -13.89 2.37 -4.52
C SER A 251 -13.87 3.84 -4.11
N ASP A 252 -15.06 4.40 -3.91
CA ASP A 252 -15.26 5.67 -3.20
C ASP A 252 -14.60 6.89 -3.87
N PHE A 253 -14.27 6.81 -5.16
CA PHE A 253 -13.77 7.96 -5.93
C PHE A 253 -14.95 8.87 -6.29
N GLN A 254 -15.13 9.90 -5.48
CA GLN A 254 -16.08 10.97 -5.69
C GLN A 254 -15.38 12.31 -5.51
N VAL A 255 -15.64 13.24 -6.43
CA VAL A 255 -15.03 14.57 -6.49
C VAL A 255 -16.13 15.61 -6.44
N PHE A 256 -16.26 16.28 -5.30
CA PHE A 256 -17.24 17.34 -5.10
C PHE A 256 -16.55 18.70 -5.25
N GLU A 257 -16.89 19.48 -6.27
CA GLU A 257 -16.34 20.83 -6.41
C GLU A 257 -16.78 21.71 -5.23
N LEU A 258 -15.91 22.63 -4.82
CA LEU A 258 -16.19 23.61 -3.79
C LEU A 258 -16.30 24.99 -4.42
N ASP A 259 -17.43 25.65 -4.17
CA ASP A 259 -17.71 26.99 -4.69
C ASP A 259 -17.38 28.03 -3.61
N TYR A 260 -16.73 29.13 -4.03
CA TYR A 260 -16.49 30.24 -3.11
C TYR A 260 -17.73 31.13 -3.03
N ASP A 261 -18.41 31.13 -1.88
CA ASP A 261 -19.53 32.02 -1.62
C ASP A 261 -19.01 33.40 -1.19
N SER A 262 -19.11 34.36 -2.08
CA SER A 262 -18.73 35.77 -1.84
C SER A 262 -19.47 36.43 -0.67
N LEU A 263 -20.66 35.96 -0.29
CA LEU A 263 -21.44 36.49 0.83
C LEU A 263 -20.97 35.90 2.17
N ALA A 264 -20.73 34.59 2.22
CA ALA A 264 -20.20 33.92 3.39
C ALA A 264 -18.68 34.12 3.56
N GLN A 265 -18.00 34.59 2.50
CA GLN A 265 -16.54 34.65 2.36
C GLN A 265 -15.86 33.30 2.58
N ASP A 266 -16.55 32.20 2.28
CA ASP A 266 -16.11 30.84 2.57
C ASP A 266 -16.47 29.87 1.43
N PHE A 267 -15.87 28.69 1.45
CA PHE A 267 -16.17 27.62 0.51
C PHE A 267 -17.39 26.83 0.94
N VAL A 268 -18.30 26.58 0.00
CA VAL A 268 -19.49 25.75 0.19
C VAL A 268 -19.44 24.54 -0.74
N ALA A 269 -20.15 23.48 -0.37
CA ALA A 269 -20.26 22.29 -1.21
C ALA A 269 -20.98 22.65 -2.51
N GLY A 270 -20.31 22.41 -3.64
CA GLY A 270 -20.83 22.55 -4.99
C GLY A 270 -21.31 21.21 -5.56
N GLU A 271 -21.16 21.04 -6.87
CA GLU A 271 -21.65 19.88 -7.60
C GLU A 271 -20.68 18.68 -7.55
N ASP A 272 -21.22 17.47 -7.72
CA ASP A 272 -20.42 16.27 -7.99
C ASP A 272 -19.93 16.31 -9.45
N ILE A 273 -18.63 16.52 -9.63
CA ILE A 273 -17.99 16.65 -10.94
C ILE A 273 -17.30 15.35 -11.39
N THR A 274 -17.52 14.23 -10.70
CA THR A 274 -16.79 12.98 -10.94
C THR A 274 -16.94 12.49 -12.38
N GLU A 275 -18.17 12.36 -12.87
CA GLU A 275 -18.41 11.88 -14.23
C GLU A 275 -17.87 12.85 -15.28
N GLN A 276 -18.08 14.16 -15.07
CA GLN A 276 -17.57 15.19 -15.96
C GLN A 276 -16.04 15.14 -16.07
N LEU A 277 -15.34 15.06 -14.94
CA LEU A 277 -13.89 15.00 -14.87
C LEU A 277 -13.30 13.77 -15.57
N LEU A 278 -14.02 12.64 -15.51
CA LEU A 278 -13.55 11.36 -16.06
C LEU A 278 -13.91 11.14 -17.53
N LEU A 279 -15.00 11.74 -18.02
CA LEU A 279 -15.47 11.59 -19.40
C LEU A 279 -14.99 12.69 -20.33
N ASP A 280 -14.54 13.82 -19.80
CA ASP A 280 -14.00 14.90 -20.62
C ASP A 280 -12.70 14.44 -21.33
N GLY A 281 -12.63 14.75 -22.63
CA GLY A 281 -11.52 14.40 -23.52
C GLY A 281 -10.31 15.29 -23.35
N GLY A 282 -10.44 16.39 -22.59
CA GLY A 282 -9.37 17.32 -22.27
C GLY A 282 -8.31 16.74 -21.33
N TYR A 283 -7.24 17.51 -21.14
CA TYR A 283 -6.31 17.27 -20.04
C TYR A 283 -6.84 17.89 -18.75
N HIS A 284 -6.76 17.14 -17.65
CA HIS A 284 -7.05 17.63 -16.31
C HIS A 284 -5.84 17.48 -15.41
N PHE A 285 -5.40 18.58 -14.82
CA PHE A 285 -4.39 18.62 -13.78
C PHE A 285 -5.06 18.54 -12.43
N LEU A 286 -4.69 17.53 -11.65
CA LEU A 286 -5.16 17.34 -10.29
C LEU A 286 -3.98 17.58 -9.35
N MET A 287 -3.97 18.73 -8.70
CA MET A 287 -3.11 18.96 -7.54
C MET A 287 -3.76 18.23 -6.36
N VAL A 288 -3.14 17.16 -5.89
CA VAL A 288 -3.65 16.35 -4.79
C VAL A 288 -2.95 16.75 -3.50
N SER A 289 -3.71 17.18 -2.50
CA SER A 289 -3.23 17.54 -1.17
C SER A 289 -4.21 17.03 -0.10
N TYR A 290 -3.92 15.88 0.52
CA TYR A 290 -4.81 15.29 1.53
C TYR A 290 -4.94 16.17 2.79
N SER A 291 -3.96 17.02 3.09
CA SER A 291 -4.08 18.04 4.14
C SER A 291 -3.33 19.29 3.72
N LEU A 292 -4.04 20.41 3.59
CA LEU A 292 -3.45 21.71 3.25
C LEU A 292 -2.56 22.26 4.39
N GLU A 293 -2.86 21.92 5.64
CA GLU A 293 -2.08 22.31 6.82
C GLU A 293 -0.70 21.63 6.84
N GLU A 294 -0.67 20.33 6.52
CA GLU A 294 0.54 19.51 6.47
C GLU A 294 1.28 19.63 5.13
N MET A 295 0.75 20.41 4.19
CA MET A 295 1.27 20.48 2.83
C MET A 295 2.68 21.11 2.78
N ASN A 296 3.60 20.48 2.05
CA ASN A 296 4.92 21.05 1.79
C ASN A 296 4.81 22.22 0.80
N ARG A 297 4.99 23.44 1.32
CA ARG A 297 4.88 24.70 0.55
C ARG A 297 6.12 25.05 -0.29
N ARG A 298 7.23 24.29 -0.17
CA ARG A 298 8.52 24.63 -0.78
C ARG A 298 8.44 24.85 -2.30
N TYR A 299 7.58 24.11 -2.99
CA TYR A 299 7.48 24.10 -4.45
C TYR A 299 6.10 24.55 -4.96
N LEU A 300 5.34 25.27 -4.13
CA LEU A 300 3.98 25.72 -4.44
C LEU A 300 3.92 26.58 -5.71
N ASP A 301 4.98 27.35 -5.98
CA ASP A 301 5.15 28.16 -7.18
C ASP A 301 5.04 27.34 -8.48
N LYS A 302 5.49 26.08 -8.47
CA LYS A 302 5.39 25.19 -9.63
C LYS A 302 3.94 24.82 -9.94
N PHE A 303 3.14 24.56 -8.90
CA PHE A 303 1.73 24.25 -9.04
C PHE A 303 0.95 25.48 -9.54
N MET A 304 1.29 26.68 -9.07
CA MET A 304 0.71 27.91 -9.59
C MET A 304 0.99 28.09 -11.09
N ARG A 305 2.23 27.84 -11.54
CA ARG A 305 2.56 27.87 -12.97
C ARG A 305 1.82 26.80 -13.77
N ALA A 306 1.68 25.60 -13.23
CA ALA A 306 0.87 24.56 -13.85
C ALA A 306 -0.60 24.97 -13.99
N ALA A 307 -1.17 25.64 -12.98
CA ALA A 307 -2.53 26.17 -13.03
C ALA A 307 -2.68 27.29 -14.09
N THR A 308 -1.72 28.22 -14.14
CA THR A 308 -1.71 29.27 -15.19
C THR A 308 -1.61 28.67 -16.59
N TYR A 309 -0.70 27.71 -16.79
CA TYR A 309 -0.55 27.00 -18.06
C TYR A 309 -1.83 26.26 -18.47
N ALA A 310 -2.48 25.57 -17.51
CA ALA A 310 -3.74 24.89 -17.74
C ALA A 310 -4.84 25.88 -18.19
N ALA A 311 -4.97 27.02 -17.50
CA ALA A 311 -5.93 28.05 -17.85
C ALA A 311 -5.69 28.65 -19.24
N GLU A 312 -4.43 28.95 -19.61
CA GLU A 312 -4.08 29.48 -20.94
C GLU A 312 -4.40 28.51 -22.08
N LYS A 313 -4.31 27.20 -21.82
CA LYS A 313 -4.60 26.13 -22.79
C LYS A 313 -6.04 25.64 -22.75
N GLY A 314 -6.85 26.11 -21.81
CA GLY A 314 -8.22 25.64 -21.60
C GLY A 314 -8.31 24.24 -20.99
N TYR A 315 -7.26 23.78 -20.29
CA TYR A 315 -7.24 22.52 -19.56
C TYR A 315 -7.84 22.70 -18.15
N GLY A 316 -8.44 21.64 -17.61
CA GLY A 316 -8.94 21.65 -16.25
C GLY A 316 -7.80 21.65 -15.23
N PHE A 317 -7.93 22.43 -14.15
CA PHE A 317 -7.03 22.36 -13.00
C PHE A 317 -7.85 22.38 -11.72
N TYR A 318 -7.68 21.35 -10.89
CA TYR A 318 -8.37 21.21 -9.62
C TYR A 318 -7.37 20.90 -8.49
N CYS A 319 -7.56 21.53 -7.34
CA CYS A 319 -6.90 21.18 -6.09
C CYS A 319 -7.81 20.25 -5.30
N LEU A 320 -7.49 18.95 -5.29
CA LEU A 320 -8.23 17.93 -4.56
C LEU A 320 -7.74 17.86 -3.11
N THR A 321 -8.65 17.98 -2.14
CA THR A 321 -8.29 17.96 -0.71
C THR A 321 -9.39 17.37 0.17
N SER A 322 -8.99 16.76 1.30
CA SER A 322 -9.89 16.37 2.38
C SER A 322 -9.95 17.41 3.51
N SER A 323 -9.25 18.54 3.39
CA SER A 323 -9.29 19.62 4.37
C SER A 323 -10.69 20.25 4.47
N PRO A 324 -11.12 20.69 5.66
CA PRO A 324 -12.38 21.42 5.85
C PRO A 324 -12.42 22.74 5.08
N ALA A 325 -13.62 23.22 4.72
CA ALA A 325 -13.82 24.47 3.99
C ALA A 325 -13.13 25.68 4.64
N GLU A 326 -13.25 25.83 5.96
CA GLU A 326 -12.59 26.88 6.74
C GLU A 326 -11.07 26.91 6.52
N VAL A 327 -10.43 25.73 6.59
CA VAL A 327 -8.99 25.58 6.36
C VAL A 327 -8.63 25.94 4.92
N ILE A 328 -9.47 25.60 3.95
CA ILE A 328 -9.27 25.96 2.54
C ILE A 328 -9.33 27.49 2.38
N GLY A 329 -10.33 28.16 2.96
CA GLY A 329 -10.49 29.61 2.92
C GLY A 329 -9.29 30.36 3.48
N GLU A 330 -8.85 29.96 4.68
CA GLU A 330 -7.67 30.52 5.33
C GLU A 330 -6.40 30.29 4.51
N TRP A 331 -6.20 29.06 4.03
CA TRP A 331 -5.01 28.69 3.25
C TRP A 331 -4.96 29.43 1.91
N SER A 332 -6.09 29.51 1.20
CA SER A 332 -6.20 30.20 -0.09
C SER A 332 -5.87 31.69 0.07
N SER A 333 -6.42 32.33 1.11
CA SER A 333 -6.19 33.73 1.43
C SER A 333 -4.74 34.00 1.83
N ALA A 334 -4.17 33.16 2.70
CA ALA A 334 -2.80 33.31 3.18
C ALA A 334 -1.74 33.17 2.08
N ASN A 335 -2.02 32.37 1.06
CA ASN A 335 -1.10 32.15 -0.07
C ASN A 335 -1.43 33.01 -1.30
N GLY A 336 -2.53 33.76 -1.30
CA GLY A 336 -2.98 34.55 -2.45
C GLY A 336 -3.31 33.68 -3.67
N ILE A 337 -3.86 32.49 -3.42
CA ILE A 337 -4.15 31.47 -4.43
C ILE A 337 -5.66 31.46 -4.70
N SER A 338 -6.03 31.21 -5.95
CA SER A 338 -7.42 31.07 -6.39
C SER A 338 -7.58 29.81 -7.25
N PHE A 339 -7.23 28.65 -6.68
CA PHE A 339 -7.48 27.37 -7.33
C PHE A 339 -8.96 27.02 -7.26
N ARG A 340 -9.42 26.19 -8.20
CA ARG A 340 -10.68 25.47 -8.05
C ARG A 340 -10.43 24.32 -7.08
N PHE A 341 -11.07 24.34 -5.93
CA PHE A 341 -10.93 23.28 -4.94
C PHE A 341 -12.02 22.24 -5.15
N ALA A 342 -11.69 20.98 -4.86
CA ALA A 342 -12.69 19.93 -4.80
C ALA A 342 -12.40 19.00 -3.62
N HIS A 343 -13.46 18.60 -2.94
CA HIS A 343 -13.42 17.68 -1.82
C HIS A 343 -13.39 16.23 -2.30
N VAL A 344 -12.48 15.45 -1.71
CA VAL A 344 -12.32 14.00 -1.94
C VAL A 344 -11.90 13.37 -0.62
N ASP A 345 -12.31 12.12 -0.38
CA ASP A 345 -11.94 11.36 0.81
C ASP A 345 -10.40 11.25 1.00
N GLU A 346 -9.95 11.37 2.25
CA GLU A 346 -8.54 11.39 2.61
C GLU A 346 -7.81 10.10 2.22
N ARG A 347 -8.45 8.93 2.39
CA ARG A 347 -7.87 7.64 2.05
C ARG A 347 -7.73 7.51 0.53
N VAL A 348 -8.70 8.02 -0.22
CA VAL A 348 -8.64 8.09 -1.68
C VAL A 348 -7.46 8.95 -2.12
N LEU A 349 -7.30 10.17 -1.59
CA LEU A 349 -6.18 11.06 -1.93
C LEU A 349 -4.81 10.44 -1.60
N LYS A 350 -4.66 9.84 -0.41
CA LYS A 350 -3.45 9.11 -0.01
C LYS A 350 -3.17 7.90 -0.93
N THR A 351 -4.20 7.28 -1.49
CA THR A 351 -4.08 6.17 -2.45
C THR A 351 -3.73 6.68 -3.84
N MET A 352 -4.26 7.83 -4.25
CA MET A 352 -3.93 8.48 -5.52
C MET A 352 -2.45 8.84 -5.59
N ILE A 353 -1.86 9.45 -4.55
CA ILE A 353 -0.43 9.82 -4.55
C ILE A 353 0.16 9.88 -3.13
N ARG A 354 1.43 9.48 -2.97
CA ARG A 354 2.13 9.49 -1.66
C ARG A 354 2.84 10.82 -1.39
N SER A 355 2.39 11.91 -2.01
CA SER A 355 2.99 13.25 -1.87
C SER A 355 1.91 14.26 -1.45
N ASN A 356 2.30 15.27 -0.68
CA ASN A 356 1.42 16.31 -0.15
C ASN A 356 2.11 17.68 -0.29
N PRO A 357 1.97 18.37 -1.44
CA PRO A 357 1.07 18.07 -2.54
C PRO A 357 1.75 17.23 -3.64
N GLY A 358 0.97 16.51 -4.44
CA GLY A 358 1.42 15.89 -5.68
C GLY A 358 0.61 16.36 -6.88
N LEU A 359 1.14 16.21 -8.10
CA LEU A 359 0.41 16.55 -9.33
C LEU A 359 0.12 15.29 -10.13
N ILE A 360 -1.13 15.14 -10.57
CA ILE A 360 -1.57 14.05 -11.45
C ILE A 360 -2.14 14.68 -12.72
N LEU A 361 -1.76 14.12 -13.87
CA LEU A 361 -2.33 14.47 -15.17
C LEU A 361 -3.28 13.36 -15.63
N LEU A 362 -4.53 13.74 -15.88
CA LEU A 362 -5.55 12.87 -16.47
C LEU A 362 -5.90 13.28 -17.90
N SER A 363 -6.36 12.32 -18.69
CA SER A 363 -7.07 12.52 -19.96
C SER A 363 -8.00 11.33 -20.20
N GLU A 364 -9.28 11.59 -20.50
CA GLU A 364 -10.30 10.55 -20.69
C GLU A 364 -10.31 9.53 -19.52
N GLY A 365 -10.23 10.05 -18.29
CA GLY A 365 -10.17 9.25 -17.06
C GLY A 365 -8.89 8.42 -16.87
N THR A 366 -7.92 8.52 -17.78
CA THR A 366 -6.66 7.77 -17.72
C THR A 366 -5.56 8.60 -17.08
N VAL A 367 -4.85 8.01 -16.12
CA VAL A 367 -3.67 8.61 -15.47
C VAL A 367 -2.50 8.62 -16.44
N ILE A 368 -2.16 9.77 -17.00
CA ILE A 368 -1.06 9.89 -17.96
C ILE A 368 0.27 10.04 -17.24
N ASN A 369 0.31 10.82 -16.16
CA ASN A 369 1.54 11.09 -15.44
C ASN A 369 1.30 11.54 -13.99
N LYS A 370 2.34 11.41 -13.16
CA LYS A 370 2.31 11.73 -11.72
C LYS A 370 3.66 12.30 -11.30
N TRP A 371 3.64 13.32 -10.46
CA TRP A 371 4.83 13.96 -9.93
C TRP A 371 4.67 14.25 -8.43
N ASP A 372 5.71 14.00 -7.64
CA ASP A 372 5.81 14.63 -6.31
C ASP A 372 6.05 16.13 -6.44
N ASP A 373 5.83 16.85 -5.34
CA ASP A 373 6.06 18.28 -5.19
C ASP A 373 7.34 18.80 -5.88
N SER A 374 8.47 18.12 -5.68
CA SER A 374 9.76 18.56 -6.17
C SER A 374 9.99 18.27 -7.66
N GLU A 375 9.26 17.31 -8.22
CA GLU A 375 9.38 16.83 -9.61
C GLU A 375 8.34 17.41 -10.55
N VAL A 376 7.43 18.26 -10.04
CA VAL A 376 6.47 18.99 -10.89
C VAL A 376 7.24 19.71 -12.01
N PRO A 377 6.88 19.46 -13.28
CA PRO A 377 7.56 20.07 -14.42
C PRO A 377 7.27 21.56 -14.47
N ASP A 378 8.23 22.31 -15.02
CA ASP A 378 8.06 23.74 -15.24
C ASP A 378 7.26 23.97 -16.53
N LEU A 379 5.94 23.86 -16.40
CA LEU A 379 4.99 23.98 -17.51
C LEU A 379 4.90 25.43 -17.96
N THR A 380 5.43 25.68 -19.16
CA THR A 380 5.40 26.98 -19.84
C THR A 380 4.82 26.79 -21.25
N PRO A 381 4.22 27.81 -21.88
CA PRO A 381 3.63 27.68 -23.21
C PRO A 381 4.56 27.10 -24.28
N GLN A 382 5.87 27.31 -24.14
CA GLN A 382 6.88 26.85 -25.09
C GLN A 382 7.38 25.42 -24.85
N ARG A 383 7.25 24.87 -23.63
CA ARG A 383 7.77 23.54 -23.24
C ARG A 383 6.72 22.57 -22.73
N GLY A 384 5.51 23.07 -22.44
CA GLY A 384 4.45 22.30 -21.79
C GLY A 384 4.01 21.11 -22.62
N GLU A 385 3.73 21.28 -23.92
CA GLU A 385 3.29 20.18 -24.78
C GLU A 385 4.32 19.04 -24.87
N GLU A 386 5.61 19.36 -24.95
CA GLU A 386 6.68 18.35 -24.92
C GLU A 386 6.75 17.63 -23.57
N GLN A 387 6.46 18.29 -22.45
CA GLN A 387 6.47 17.69 -21.11
C GLN A 387 5.22 16.85 -20.82
N LEU A 388 4.09 17.17 -21.44
CA LEU A 388 2.87 16.34 -21.43
C LEU A 388 3.04 15.11 -22.32
N VAL A 389 3.66 15.29 -23.50
CA VAL A 389 3.92 14.25 -24.50
C VAL A 389 5.21 13.48 -24.22
N ALA A 390 6.05 13.92 -23.27
CA ALA A 390 7.13 13.16 -22.67
C ALA A 390 6.51 11.97 -21.92
N ARG A 391 6.03 11.03 -22.73
CA ARG A 391 5.54 9.71 -22.41
C ARG A 391 6.49 9.19 -21.38
N GLY A 392 5.95 8.86 -20.21
CA GLY A 392 6.67 8.23 -19.12
C GLY A 392 7.72 7.33 -19.74
N LEU A 393 8.99 7.76 -19.63
CA LEU A 393 10.13 7.00 -20.12
C LEU A 393 9.98 5.68 -19.40
N LYS A 394 9.42 4.72 -20.15
CA LYS A 394 8.98 3.41 -19.68
C LYS A 394 10.25 2.69 -19.29
N VAL A 395 10.79 2.99 -18.13
CA VAL A 395 11.51 1.98 -17.40
C VAL A 395 10.42 0.98 -17.04
N ASN A 396 10.27 0.00 -17.92
CA ASN A 396 9.39 -1.14 -17.71
C ASN A 396 9.65 -1.66 -16.30
N PHE A 397 8.59 -2.16 -15.65
CA PHE A 397 8.66 -2.74 -14.31
C PHE A 397 9.91 -3.63 -14.13
N TRP A 398 10.18 -4.46 -15.14
CA TRP A 398 11.34 -5.34 -15.21
C TRP A 398 12.69 -4.63 -15.22
N GLY A 399 12.84 -3.50 -15.92
CA GLY A 399 14.07 -2.72 -15.94
C GLY A 399 14.38 -2.11 -14.58
N LYS A 400 13.38 -1.50 -13.92
CA LYS A 400 13.53 -0.97 -12.55
C LYS A 400 13.92 -2.09 -11.59
N LEU A 401 13.21 -3.21 -11.67
CA LEU A 401 13.49 -4.38 -10.82
C LEU A 401 14.90 -4.92 -11.04
N MET A 402 15.36 -5.04 -12.29
CA MET A 402 16.70 -5.51 -12.61
C MET A 402 17.77 -4.56 -12.07
N VAL A 403 17.59 -3.24 -12.21
CA VAL A 403 18.52 -2.25 -11.65
C VAL A 403 18.60 -2.38 -10.12
N ILE A 404 17.47 -2.48 -9.44
CA ILE A 404 17.43 -2.66 -7.98
C ILE A 404 18.10 -3.97 -7.55
N LEU A 405 17.80 -5.07 -8.25
CA LEU A 405 18.40 -6.38 -7.99
C LEU A 405 19.92 -6.35 -8.20
N LEU A 406 20.41 -5.67 -9.25
CA LEU A 406 21.84 -5.51 -9.49
C LEU A 406 22.49 -4.66 -8.40
N ILE A 407 21.88 -3.53 -8.03
CA ILE A 407 22.35 -2.68 -6.94
C ILE A 407 22.47 -3.50 -5.67
N PHE A 408 21.51 -4.36 -5.35
CA PHE A 408 21.52 -5.17 -4.14
C PHE A 408 22.51 -6.36 -4.20
N THR A 409 22.48 -7.13 -5.29
CA THR A 409 23.19 -8.43 -5.36
C THR A 409 24.66 -8.30 -5.73
N VAL A 410 25.05 -7.33 -6.57
CA VAL A 410 26.44 -7.17 -7.02
C VAL A 410 27.38 -6.82 -5.85
N PRO A 411 27.08 -5.84 -4.98
CA PRO A 411 27.91 -5.56 -3.82
C PRO A 411 27.98 -6.74 -2.83
N LEU A 412 26.87 -7.47 -2.65
CA LEU A 412 26.87 -8.67 -1.82
C LEU A 412 27.76 -9.78 -2.38
N ALA A 413 27.76 -10.00 -3.70
CA ALA A 413 28.64 -10.95 -4.36
C ALA A 413 30.12 -10.55 -4.20
N LEU A 414 30.44 -9.27 -4.36
CA LEU A 414 31.79 -8.75 -4.14
C LEU A 414 32.25 -8.92 -2.70
N ILE A 415 31.38 -8.64 -1.72
CA ILE A 415 31.66 -8.87 -0.29
C ILE A 415 31.93 -10.36 -0.01
N GLY A 416 31.16 -11.25 -0.65
CA GLY A 416 31.32 -12.70 -0.53
C GLY A 416 32.62 -13.23 -1.14
N ALA A 417 33.11 -12.60 -2.21
CA ALA A 417 34.32 -12.99 -2.92
C ALA A 417 35.62 -12.59 -2.20
N VAL A 418 35.60 -11.66 -1.25
CA VAL A 418 36.80 -11.26 -0.50
C VAL A 418 37.20 -12.38 0.48
N PRO A 419 38.36 -13.05 0.28
CA PRO A 419 38.83 -14.04 1.23
C PRO A 419 39.13 -13.38 2.58
N ALA A 420 38.75 -14.05 3.68
CA ALA A 420 39.05 -13.56 5.01
C ALA A 420 40.57 -13.35 5.15
N PRO A 421 41.06 -12.18 5.63
CA PRO A 421 42.47 -12.00 5.89
C PRO A 421 42.92 -13.12 6.84
N GLY A 422 43.92 -13.88 6.39
CA GLY A 422 44.33 -15.12 7.03
C GLY A 422 44.51 -14.92 8.52
N ARG A 423 43.85 -15.75 9.33
CA ARG A 423 44.32 -16.00 10.70
C ARG A 423 45.75 -16.52 10.53
N ALA A 424 46.73 -15.66 10.82
CA ALA A 424 48.09 -16.12 11.06
C ALA A 424 47.98 -17.28 12.05
N ARG A 425 48.34 -18.49 11.60
CA ARG A 425 48.59 -19.62 12.49
C ARG A 425 49.68 -19.14 13.45
N MET A 426 49.31 -18.72 14.65
CA MET A 426 50.23 -18.80 15.78
C MET A 426 50.38 -20.28 16.08
N THR A 427 51.31 -20.92 15.38
CA THR A 427 52.00 -22.09 15.89
C THR A 427 52.91 -21.62 17.01
N ARG A 428 52.54 -21.91 18.25
CA ARG A 428 53.45 -22.36 19.29
C ARG A 428 52.68 -23.08 20.39
#